data_AF-A0AA88R6C3-F1
#
_entry.id   AF-A0AA88R6C3-F1
#
_cell.length_a   1.000
_cell.length_b   1.000
_cell.length_c   1.000
_cell.angle_alpha   90.00
_cell.angle_beta   90.00
_cell.angle_gamma   90.00
#
_symmetry.space_group_name_H-M   'P 1'
#
loop_
_entity.id
_entity.type
_entity.pdbx_description
1 polymer ?
#
loop_
_entity_poly.entity_id
_entity_poly.type
_entity_poly.pdbx_seq_one_letter_code
_entity_poly.pdbx_strand_id
1 'polypeptide(L)'
;MTCKQPYAGLCAGSNKGHLVTDLAPRPSDLSHLLKSLIREVATHALYKKRTTEQLKVGEDKHALKVAKQELGTHKRAKKKREEMTTVLREMGSA
;
A
#
# COMPACT_ATOMS: atom_id res chain seq x y z
N MET A 1 -2.85 -14.11 -2.77
CA MET A 1 -2.26 -14.81 -3.92
C MET A 1 -3.22 -15.91 -4.30
N THR A 2 -4.21 -15.62 -5.15
CA THR A 2 -5.09 -16.66 -5.70
C THR A 2 -4.46 -17.15 -6.98
N CYS A 3 -3.99 -18.40 -7.03
CA CYS A 3 -3.56 -19.01 -8.26
C CYS A 3 -4.76 -19.02 -9.22
N LYS A 4 -4.64 -18.37 -10.39
CA LYS A 4 -5.68 -18.45 -11.42
C LYS A 4 -5.82 -19.93 -11.82
N GLN A 5 -7.01 -20.48 -11.65
CA GLN A 5 -7.28 -21.86 -12.04
C GLN A 5 -7.30 -21.97 -13.57
N PRO A 6 -6.75 -23.05 -14.15
CA PRO A 6 -6.76 -23.24 -15.60
C PRO A 6 -8.20 -23.32 -16.12
N TYR A 7 -8.44 -22.73 -17.29
CA TYR A 7 -9.74 -22.75 -17.96
C TYR A 7 -10.18 -24.18 -18.25
N ALA A 8 -11.45 -24.52 -17.99
CA ALA A 8 -11.95 -25.89 -18.04
C ALA A 8 -12.68 -26.25 -19.36
N GLY A 9 -12.70 -25.36 -20.36
CA GLY A 9 -13.43 -25.58 -21.62
C GLY A 9 -14.95 -25.46 -21.51
N LEU A 10 -15.46 -24.97 -20.37
CA LEU A 10 -16.90 -24.84 -20.09
C LEU A 10 -17.43 -23.49 -20.59
N CYS A 11 -18.71 -23.45 -21.01
CA CYS A 11 -19.38 -22.21 -21.45
C CYS A 11 -19.82 -21.31 -20.28
N ALA A 12 -19.98 -21.86 -19.07
CA ALA A 12 -20.41 -21.13 -17.87
C ALA A 12 -19.67 -21.66 -16.61
N GLY A 13 -19.61 -20.85 -15.54
CA GLY A 13 -18.88 -21.16 -14.30
C GLY A 13 -17.59 -20.33 -14.10
N SER A 14 -16.91 -20.51 -12.97
CA SER A 14 -15.76 -19.70 -12.57
C SER A 14 -14.53 -19.89 -13.46
N ASN A 15 -14.31 -21.12 -13.96
CA ASN A 15 -13.18 -21.46 -14.86
C ASN A 15 -13.64 -21.64 -16.31
N LYS A 16 -14.71 -20.95 -16.72
CA LYS A 16 -15.22 -21.00 -18.08
C LYS A 16 -14.25 -20.36 -19.07
N GLY A 17 -14.29 -20.82 -20.32
CA GLY A 17 -13.41 -20.34 -21.38
C GLY A 17 -12.56 -21.44 -21.99
N HIS A 18 -11.94 -21.11 -23.11
CA HIS A 18 -11.06 -22.04 -23.82
C HIS A 18 -9.78 -22.30 -23.01
N LEU A 19 -9.25 -23.52 -23.12
CA LEU A 19 -7.99 -23.94 -22.51
C LEU A 19 -6.83 -23.09 -23.08
N VAL A 20 -6.51 -21.99 -22.42
CA VAL A 20 -5.42 -21.09 -22.79
C VAL A 20 -4.41 -21.04 -21.66
N THR A 21 -3.12 -21.14 -22.00
CA THR A 21 -2.02 -20.89 -21.07
C THR A 21 -1.80 -19.38 -20.92
N ASP A 22 -2.15 -18.84 -19.76
CA ASP A 22 -1.91 -17.43 -19.43
C ASP A 22 -0.41 -17.14 -19.37
N LEU A 23 0.02 -16.06 -20.03
CA LEU A 23 1.40 -15.57 -19.96
C LEU A 23 1.70 -14.99 -18.57
N ALA A 24 2.92 -15.24 -18.08
CA ALA A 24 3.37 -14.68 -16.82
C ALA A 24 3.41 -13.14 -16.87
N PRO A 25 3.01 -12.45 -15.79
CA PRO A 25 3.08 -11.00 -15.73
C PRO A 25 4.54 -10.53 -15.85
N ARG A 26 4.77 -9.42 -16.55
CA ARG A 26 6.12 -8.86 -16.72
C ARG A 26 6.70 -8.40 -15.38
N PRO A 27 7.98 -8.71 -15.06
CA PRO A 27 8.64 -8.19 -13.87
C PRO A 27 8.82 -6.68 -13.97
N SER A 28 8.62 -5.96 -12.85
CA SER A 28 8.67 -4.49 -12.77
C SER A 28 9.57 -4.03 -11.61
N ASP A 29 10.76 -4.62 -11.54
CA ASP A 29 11.64 -4.52 -10.36
C ASP A 29 12.22 -3.10 -10.15
N LEU A 30 12.43 -2.34 -11.23
CA LEU A 30 12.99 -0.98 -11.17
C LEU A 30 12.12 0.01 -10.38
N SER A 31 10.81 -0.24 -10.31
CA SER A 31 9.88 0.68 -9.65
C SER A 31 10.05 0.74 -8.14
N HIS A 32 10.57 -0.31 -7.51
CA HIS A 32 10.68 -0.38 -6.05
C HIS A 32 11.87 0.42 -5.52
N LEU A 33 13.04 0.26 -6.17
CA LEU A 33 14.28 0.96 -5.80
C LEU A 33 14.16 2.49 -5.99
N LEU A 34 13.54 2.94 -7.09
CA LEU A 34 13.34 4.37 -7.33
C LEU A 34 12.37 4.99 -6.31
N LYS A 35 11.32 4.25 -5.91
CA LYS A 35 10.34 4.73 -4.93
C LYS A 35 10.93 4.81 -3.51
N SER A 36 11.86 3.94 -3.13
CA SER A 36 12.54 4.03 -1.83
C SER A 36 13.48 5.23 -1.79
N LEU A 37 14.32 5.42 -2.82
CA LEU A 37 15.24 6.57 -2.91
C LEU A 37 14.49 7.92 -2.88
N ILE A 38 13.39 8.06 -3.62
CA ILE A 38 12.58 9.29 -3.60
C ILE A 38 11.95 9.52 -2.21
N ARG A 39 11.57 8.47 -1.48
CA ARG A 39 11.00 8.62 -0.13
C ARG A 39 12.03 9.07 0.91
N GLU A 40 13.29 8.71 0.71
CA GLU A 40 14.42 9.10 1.57
C GLU A 40 14.86 10.54 1.29
N VAL A 41 15.05 10.90 0.01
CA VAL A 41 15.52 12.23 -0.41
C VAL A 41 14.43 13.29 -0.29
N ALA A 42 13.17 12.97 -0.65
CA ALA A 42 12.11 13.95 -0.58
C ALA A 42 11.75 14.25 0.88
N THR A 43 11.81 15.53 1.25
CA THR A 43 11.45 16.00 2.58
C THR A 43 10.02 15.59 2.93
N HIS A 44 9.84 15.16 4.19
CA HIS A 44 8.53 14.81 4.72
C HIS A 44 7.60 16.04 4.62
N ALA A 45 6.64 15.99 3.68
CA ALA A 45 5.64 17.03 3.50
C ALA A 45 4.85 17.31 4.80
N LEU A 46 4.32 18.54 4.93
CA LEU A 46 3.72 19.09 6.15
C LEU A 46 2.59 18.22 6.76
N TYR A 47 1.85 17.45 5.95
CA TYR A 47 0.79 16.53 6.41
C TYR A 47 1.32 15.24 7.07
N LYS A 48 2.53 14.80 6.69
CA LYS A 48 3.17 13.63 7.31
C LYS A 48 3.55 13.94 8.75
N LYS A 49 3.97 15.19 9.02
CA LYS A 49 4.33 15.67 10.37
C LYS A 49 3.15 15.64 11.35
N ARG A 50 2.00 16.20 10.97
CA ARG A 50 0.77 16.16 11.80
C ARG A 50 0.31 14.73 12.10
N THR A 51 0.42 13.83 11.12
CA THR A 51 0.04 12.42 11.31
C THR A 51 1.01 11.71 12.26
N THR A 52 2.32 11.97 12.15
CA THR A 52 3.33 11.42 13.07
C THR A 52 3.21 12.00 14.48
N GLU A 53 2.81 13.26 14.65
CA GLU A 53 2.57 13.88 15.95
C GLU A 53 1.42 13.18 16.68
N GLN A 54 0.29 12.96 16.02
CA GLN A 54 -0.85 12.26 16.62
C GLN A 54 -0.53 10.79 16.94
N LEU A 55 0.27 10.13 16.10
CA LEU A 55 0.74 8.76 16.38
C LEU A 55 1.71 8.70 17.56
N LYS A 56 2.49 9.76 17.84
CA LYS A 56 3.34 9.84 19.05
C LYS A 56 2.51 10.02 20.32
N VAL A 57 1.40 10.76 20.24
CA VAL A 57 0.46 10.94 21.36
C VAL A 57 -0.36 9.66 21.63
N GLY A 58 -0.46 8.76 20.64
CA GLY A 58 -1.24 7.53 20.73
C GLY A 58 -2.69 7.66 20.23
N GLU A 59 -3.04 8.77 19.59
CA GLU A 59 -4.40 9.01 19.07
C GLU A 59 -4.59 8.47 17.65
N ASP A 60 -4.72 7.15 17.54
CA ASP A 60 -4.86 6.47 16.24
C ASP A 60 -6.11 6.89 15.45
N LYS A 61 -7.23 7.12 16.16
CA LYS A 61 -8.50 7.55 15.54
C LYS A 61 -8.37 8.96 14.97
N HIS A 62 -7.67 9.85 15.67
CA HIS A 62 -7.45 11.21 15.19
C HIS A 62 -6.51 11.20 13.99
N ALA A 63 -5.42 10.41 14.04
CA ALA A 63 -4.46 10.27 12.95
C ALA A 63 -5.13 9.77 11.67
N LEU A 64 -6.07 8.82 11.80
CA LEU A 64 -6.88 8.33 10.69
C LEU A 64 -7.82 9.40 10.12
N LYS A 65 -8.39 10.27 10.96
CA LYS A 65 -9.25 11.36 10.53
C LYS A 65 -8.47 12.40 9.74
N VAL A 66 -7.29 12.80 10.22
CA VAL A 66 -6.37 13.71 9.51
C VAL A 66 -5.94 13.10 8.18
N ALA A 67 -5.45 11.85 8.18
CA ALA A 67 -5.01 11.20 6.95
C ALA A 67 -6.14 11.02 5.92
N LYS A 68 -7.39 10.79 6.38
CA LYS A 68 -8.55 10.68 5.48
C LYS A 68 -9.00 12.03 4.92
N GLN A 69 -8.92 13.11 5.70
CA GLN A 69 -9.23 14.45 5.23
C GLN A 69 -8.32 14.88 4.09
N GLU A 70 -7.03 14.52 4.15
CA GLU A 70 -6.03 14.86 3.14
C GLU A 70 -6.06 13.91 1.92
N LEU A 71 -6.19 12.60 2.14
CA LEU A 71 -6.10 11.58 1.08
C LEU A 71 -7.47 11.20 0.47
N GLY A 72 -8.56 11.68 1.06
CA GLY A 72 -9.97 11.45 0.69
C GLY A 72 -10.52 10.06 1.04
N THR A 73 -9.75 8.99 0.82
CA THR A 73 -10.24 7.61 0.96
C THR A 73 -9.69 6.89 2.19
N HIS A 74 -10.52 6.03 2.79
CA HIS A 74 -10.14 5.27 4.00
C HIS A 74 -9.01 4.25 3.75
N LYS A 75 -8.99 3.61 2.58
CA LYS A 75 -7.92 2.65 2.21
C LYS A 75 -6.56 3.35 2.11
N ARG A 76 -6.50 4.54 1.50
CA ARG A 76 -5.26 5.32 1.40
C ARG A 76 -4.82 5.83 2.77
N ALA A 77 -5.77 6.28 3.61
CA ALA A 77 -5.49 6.72 4.97
C ALA A 77 -4.89 5.61 5.85
N LYS A 78 -5.46 4.38 5.79
CA LYS A 78 -4.90 3.21 6.50
C LYS A 78 -3.48 2.90 6.06
N LYS A 79 -3.25 2.82 4.74
CA LYS A 79 -1.90 2.61 4.19
C LYS A 79 -0.93 3.69 4.67
N LYS A 80 -1.36 4.94 4.72
CA LYS A 80 -0.52 6.05 5.19
C LYS A 80 -0.22 5.96 6.68
N ARG A 81 -1.20 5.58 7.51
CA ARG A 81 -0.99 5.32 8.94
C ARG A 81 0.06 4.23 9.15
N GLU A 82 -0.09 3.10 8.47
CA GLU A 82 0.85 1.97 8.55
C GLU A 82 2.27 2.40 8.16
N GLU A 83 2.43 3.13 7.04
CA GLU A 83 3.72 3.68 6.64
C GLU A 83 4.35 4.57 7.71
N MET A 84 3.56 5.41 8.40
CA MET A 84 4.08 6.31 9.45
C MET A 84 4.39 5.57 10.76
N THR A 85 3.60 4.56 11.12
CA THR A 85 3.87 3.69 12.27
C THR A 85 5.19 2.92 12.06
N THR A 86 5.44 2.42 10.85
CA THR A 86 6.71 1.75 10.53
C THR A 86 7.91 2.69 10.69
N VAL A 87 7.82 3.92 10.16
CA VAL A 87 8.89 4.92 10.29
C VAL A 87 9.16 5.29 11.77
N LEU A 88 8.12 5.45 12.58
CA LEU A 88 8.28 5.71 14.02
C LEU A 88 8.95 4.53 14.74
N ARG A 89 8.65 3.29 14.35
CA ARG A 89 9.27 2.10 14.90
C ARG A 89 10.74 1.99 14.54
N GLU A 90 11.09 2.30 13.28
CA GLU A 90 12.48 2.34 12.82
C GLU A 90 13.29 3.41 13.56
N MET A 91 12.73 4.62 13.74
CA MET A 91 13.38 5.69 14.50
C MET A 91 13.53 5.40 16.01
N GLY A 92 12.61 4.63 16.60
CA GLY A 92 12.68 4.26 18.02
C GLY A 92 13.54 3.03 18.32
N SER A 93 14.00 2.31 17.29
CA SER A 93 14.87 1.13 17.43
C SER A 93 16.34 1.41 17.08
N ALA A 94 16.64 2.63 16.62
CA ALA A 94 17.99 3.17 16.45
C ALA A 94 18.40 3.94 17.72
#